data_AF-A0A9E5T3Y0-F1
#
_entry.id   AF-A0A9E5T3Y0-F1
#
_cell.length_a   1.000
_cell.length_b   1.000
_cell.length_c   1.000
_cell.angle_alpha   90.00
_cell.angle_beta   90.00
_cell.angle_gamma   90.00
#
_symmetry.space_group_name_H-M   'P 1'
#
loop_
_entity.id
_entity.type
_entity.pdbx_description
1 polymer ?
#
loop_
_entity_poly.entity_id
_entity_poly.type
_entity_poly.pdbx_seq_one_letter_code
_entity_poly.pdbx_strand_id
1 'polypeptide(L)'
;MLIELQNCGVKDILIACVDELKDFPDVISAVYPQAQIQLCIIPHGTQLDEVCAVEGLQVRDSDLKRIYQSAAEEEALQALDEFAGRWNEKSPHISCF
;
A
#
# COMPACT_ATOMS: atom_id res chain seq x y z
N MET A 1 5.97 -19.54 4.12
CA MET A 1 5.21 -18.34 4.53
C MET A 1 3.71 -18.58 4.71
N LEU A 2 2.87 -18.67 3.66
CA LEU A 2 1.40 -18.83 3.83
C LEU A 2 1.01 -20.17 4.48
N ILE A 3 1.68 -21.25 4.09
CA ILE A 3 1.49 -22.59 4.70
C ILE A 3 1.94 -22.59 6.17
N GLU A 4 2.96 -21.78 6.52
CA GLU A 4 3.41 -21.68 7.92
C GLU A 4 2.39 -20.93 8.78
N LEU A 5 1.72 -19.90 8.24
CA LEU A 5 0.62 -19.23 8.93
C LEU A 5 -0.54 -20.20 9.19
N GLN A 6 -0.87 -21.05 8.22
CA GLN A 6 -1.85 -22.12 8.41
C GLN A 6 -1.41 -23.12 9.50
N ASN A 7 -0.13 -23.51 9.51
CA ASN A 7 0.43 -24.39 10.53
C ASN A 7 0.47 -23.76 11.94
N CYS A 8 0.52 -22.42 12.03
CA CYS A 8 0.37 -21.67 13.27
C CYS A 8 -1.09 -21.51 13.73
N GLY A 9 -2.06 -22.06 12.98
CA GLY A 9 -3.48 -22.05 13.33
C GLY A 9 -4.29 -20.89 12.76
N VAL A 10 -3.73 -20.11 11.82
CA VAL A 10 -4.50 -19.09 11.08
C VAL A 10 -5.44 -19.80 10.11
N LYS A 11 -6.74 -19.72 10.40
CA LYS A 11 -7.79 -20.41 9.64
C LYS A 11 -8.20 -19.66 8.38
N ASP A 12 -8.41 -18.35 8.50
CA ASP A 12 -8.85 -17.49 7.42
C ASP A 12 -8.18 -16.12 7.52
N ILE A 13 -8.00 -15.50 6.35
CA ILE A 13 -7.58 -14.11 6.19
C ILE A 13 -8.73 -13.40 5.48
N LEU A 14 -9.23 -12.31 6.06
CA LEU A 14 -10.32 -11.54 5.46
C LEU A 14 -9.80 -10.55 4.42
N ILE A 15 -8.70 -9.86 4.73
CA ILE A 15 -8.07 -8.86 3.85
C ILE A 15 -6.57 -9.11 3.83
N ALA A 16 -6.01 -9.21 2.63
CA ALA A 16 -4.58 -9.29 2.40
C ALA A 16 -4.13 -8.10 1.56
N CYS A 17 -3.28 -7.25 2.12
CA CYS A 17 -2.65 -6.15 1.39
C CYS A 17 -1.31 -6.62 0.83
N VAL A 18 -1.14 -6.53 -0.48
CA VAL A 18 0.09 -6.90 -1.17
C VAL A 18 0.62 -5.70 -1.95
N ASP A 19 1.93 -5.53 -1.93
CA ASP A 19 2.61 -4.66 -2.89
C ASP A 19 2.81 -5.41 -4.21
N GLU A 20 3.10 -4.72 -5.32
CA GLU A 20 3.15 -5.16 -6.73
C GLU A 20 3.95 -6.46 -7.00
N LEU A 21 3.47 -7.59 -6.48
CA LEU A 21 4.07 -8.91 -6.61
C LEU A 21 3.16 -9.74 -7.50
N LYS A 22 3.57 -9.84 -8.76
CA LYS A 22 2.75 -10.34 -9.89
C LYS A 22 2.10 -11.72 -9.67
N ASP A 23 2.69 -12.57 -8.83
CA ASP A 23 2.21 -13.94 -8.58
C ASP A 23 1.65 -14.13 -7.16
N PHE A 24 1.77 -13.13 -6.29
CA PHE A 24 1.38 -13.26 -4.88
C PHE A 24 -0.14 -13.30 -4.67
N PRO A 25 -0.95 -12.50 -5.40
CA PRO A 25 -2.40 -12.58 -5.31
C PRO A 25 -2.95 -13.97 -5.60
N ASP A 26 -2.40 -14.65 -6.61
CA ASP A 26 -2.83 -15.97 -7.02
C ASP A 26 -2.52 -17.02 -5.95
N VAL A 27 -1.32 -16.93 -5.34
CA VAL A 27 -0.92 -17.84 -4.26
C VAL A 27 -1.78 -17.63 -3.01
N ILE A 28 -2.10 -16.37 -2.66
CA ILE A 28 -2.99 -16.07 -1.52
C ILE A 28 -4.38 -16.63 -1.79
N SER A 29 -4.92 -16.43 -3.00
CA SER A 29 -6.24 -16.95 -3.38
C SER A 29 -6.30 -18.48 -3.36
N ALA A 30 -5.18 -19.16 -3.64
CA ALA A 30 -5.09 -20.62 -3.57
C ALA A 30 -5.09 -21.16 -2.13
N VAL A 31 -4.51 -20.45 -1.17
CA VAL A 31 -4.42 -20.88 0.24
C VAL A 31 -5.61 -20.37 1.08
N TYR A 32 -6.05 -19.14 0.82
CA TYR A 32 -7.14 -18.44 1.51
C TYR A 32 -8.14 -17.89 0.47
N PRO A 33 -9.02 -18.73 -0.09
CA PRO A 33 -9.92 -18.35 -1.18
C PRO A 33 -10.99 -17.31 -0.80
N GLN A 34 -11.19 -17.05 0.49
CA GLN A 34 -12.09 -16.01 1.00
C GLN A 34 -11.38 -14.67 1.28
N ALA A 35 -10.05 -14.61 1.11
CA ALA A 35 -9.29 -13.38 1.34
C ALA A 35 -9.55 -12.37 0.24
N GLN A 36 -9.96 -11.16 0.64
CA GLN A 36 -10.01 -10.02 -0.27
C GLN A 36 -8.59 -9.46 -0.44
N ILE A 37 -8.11 -9.45 -1.68
CA ILE A 37 -6.78 -8.95 -2.01
C ILE A 37 -6.90 -7.48 -2.36
N GLN A 38 -6.11 -6.65 -1.68
CA GLN A 38 -6.03 -5.22 -1.91
C GLN A 38 -4.58 -4.85 -2.20
N LEU A 39 -4.38 -3.85 -3.04
CA LEU A 39 -3.05 -3.31 -3.28
C LEU A 39 -2.66 -2.37 -2.14
N CYS A 40 -1.41 -2.47 -1.68
CA CYS A 40 -0.93 -1.66 -0.58
C CYS A 40 -0.74 -0.20 -1.00
N ILE A 41 -1.50 0.71 -0.39
CA ILE A 41 -1.36 2.16 -0.62
C ILE A 41 -0.11 2.71 0.08
N ILE A 42 0.40 2.02 1.11
CA ILE A 42 1.60 2.45 1.82
C ILE A 42 2.82 1.88 1.10
N PRO A 43 3.66 2.71 0.48
CA PRO A 43 4.88 2.24 -0.18
C PRO A 43 5.86 1.66 0.86
N HIS A 44 6.46 0.51 0.54
CA HIS A 44 7.48 -0.14 1.39
C HIS A 44 8.89 -0.01 0.79
N GLY A 45 9.91 -0.28 1.61
CA GLY A 45 11.29 -0.41 1.14
C GLY A 45 11.89 0.88 0.59
N THR A 46 12.43 0.84 -0.63
CA THR A 46 13.26 1.92 -1.20
C THR A 46 12.52 3.26 -1.31
N GLN A 47 11.22 3.24 -1.61
CA GLN A 47 10.40 4.45 -1.67
C GLN A 47 10.24 5.10 -0.28
N LEU A 48 10.14 4.27 0.78
CA LEU A 48 10.09 4.73 2.17
C LEU A 48 11.43 5.36 2.57
N ASP A 49 12.54 4.74 2.17
CA ASP A 49 13.90 5.20 2.46
C ASP A 49 14.24 6.53 1.76
N GLU A 50 13.85 6.68 0.49
CA GLU A 50 13.98 7.94 -0.27
C GLU A 50 13.22 9.08 0.41
N VAL A 51 11.99 8.83 0.85
CA VAL A 51 11.19 9.82 1.60
C VAL A 51 11.85 10.18 2.93
N CYS A 52 12.35 9.18 3.67
CA CYS A 52 13.07 9.41 4.92
C CYS A 52 14.24 10.37 4.72
N ALA A 53 14.97 10.19 3.62
CA ALA A 53 16.16 10.96 3.32
C ALA A 53 15.86 12.42 2.91
N VAL A 54 14.72 12.68 2.26
CA VAL A 54 14.41 14.01 1.71
C VAL A 54 13.67 14.92 2.68
N GLU A 55 12.54 14.46 3.25
CA GLU A 55 11.65 15.31 4.06
C GLU A 55 11.11 14.63 5.33
N GLY A 56 11.43 13.35 5.52
CA GLY A 56 11.04 12.59 6.70
C GLY A 56 9.62 12.01 6.63
N LEU A 57 9.44 10.89 7.34
CA LEU A 57 8.22 10.08 7.28
C LEU A 57 6.97 10.83 7.73
N GLN A 58 7.08 11.71 8.73
CA GLN A 58 5.91 12.41 9.27
C GLN A 58 5.23 13.31 8.25
N VAL A 59 6.00 13.94 7.36
CA VAL A 59 5.47 14.83 6.33
C VAL A 59 4.73 14.03 5.27
N ARG A 60 5.36 12.96 4.76
CA ARG A 60 4.70 12.04 3.83
C ARG A 60 3.45 11.43 4.44
N ASP A 61 3.53 10.96 5.67
CA ASP A 61 2.39 10.34 6.35
C ASP A 61 1.24 11.34 6.49
N SER A 62 1.52 12.62 6.74
CA SER A 62 0.49 13.67 6.79
C SER A 62 -0.20 13.90 5.44
N ASP A 63 0.54 13.84 4.34
CA ASP A 63 -0.04 13.99 2.99
C ASP A 63 -0.83 12.73 2.59
N LEU A 64 -0.30 11.53 2.88
CA LEU A 64 -1.03 10.28 2.69
C LEU A 64 -2.34 10.27 3.51
N LYS A 65 -2.33 10.82 4.74
CA LYS A 65 -3.54 10.96 5.57
C LYS A 65 -4.67 11.65 4.84
N ARG A 66 -4.38 12.67 4.05
CA ARG A 66 -5.43 13.39 3.32
C ARG A 66 -6.14 12.51 2.31
N ILE A 67 -5.40 11.63 1.63
CA ILE A 67 -5.96 10.71 0.64
C ILE A 67 -6.95 9.74 1.31
N TYR A 68 -6.52 9.03 2.35
CA TYR A 68 -7.39 8.01 2.99
C TYR A 68 -8.43 8.56 3.96
N GLN A 69 -8.32 9.82 4.39
CA GLN A 69 -9.33 10.49 5.22
C GLN A 69 -10.37 11.27 4.40
N SER A 70 -10.22 11.32 3.08
CA SER A 70 -11.16 11.98 2.18
C SER A 70 -12.55 11.37 2.30
N ALA A 71 -13.59 12.20 2.28
CA ALA A 71 -14.97 11.76 2.46
C ALA A 71 -15.61 11.27 1.15
N ALA A 72 -15.05 11.67 0.01
CA ALA A 72 -15.50 11.30 -1.32
C ALA A 72 -14.32 10.85 -2.21
N GLU A 73 -14.62 10.02 -3.21
CA GLU A 73 -13.63 9.53 -4.17
C GLU A 73 -12.97 10.67 -4.95
N GLU A 74 -13.74 11.68 -5.37
CA GLU A 74 -13.22 12.85 -6.10
C GLU A 74 -12.22 13.65 -5.24
N GLU A 75 -12.47 13.78 -3.94
CA GLU A 75 -11.56 14.44 -3.00
C GLU A 75 -10.28 13.62 -2.81
N ALA A 76 -10.40 12.30 -2.72
CA ALA A 76 -9.26 11.39 -2.62
C ALA A 76 -8.39 11.45 -3.87
N LEU A 77 -8.99 11.50 -5.06
CA LEU A 77 -8.29 11.63 -6.34
C LEU A 77 -7.54 12.97 -6.44
N GLN A 78 -8.17 14.06 -6.01
CA GLN A 78 -7.50 15.37 -5.98
C GLN A 78 -6.32 15.38 -5.00
N ALA A 79 -6.48 14.82 -3.80
CA ALA A 79 -5.40 14.69 -2.83
C ALA A 79 -4.27 13.79 -3.35
N LEU A 80 -4.61 12.75 -4.12
CA LEU A 80 -3.65 11.88 -4.79
C LEU A 80 -2.85 12.62 -5.86
N ASP A 81 -3.48 13.46 -6.68
CA ASP A 81 -2.80 14.30 -7.67
C ASP A 81 -1.82 15.29 -7.02
N GLU A 82 -2.24 15.91 -5.91
CA GLU A 82 -1.37 16.79 -5.11
C GLU A 82 -0.18 16.04 -4.52
N PHE A 83 -0.42 14.83 -4.01
CA PHE A 83 0.63 13.94 -3.51
C PHE A 83 1.61 13.55 -4.63
N ALA A 84 1.09 13.14 -5.80
CA ALA A 84 1.87 12.80 -6.97
C ALA A 84 2.77 13.96 -7.41
N GLY A 85 2.22 15.18 -7.49
CA GLY A 85 2.99 16.37 -7.87
C GLY A 85 4.13 16.70 -6.89
N ARG A 86 3.92 16.44 -5.60
CA ARG A 86 4.93 16.73 -4.56
C ARG A 86 6.01 15.66 -4.45
N TRP A 87 5.64 14.39 -4.64
CA TRP A 87 6.50 13.27 -4.26
C TRP A 87 7.08 12.50 -5.44
N ASN A 88 6.47 12.50 -6.63
CA ASN A 88 6.98 11.74 -7.78
C ASN A 88 8.35 12.23 -8.29
N GLU A 89 8.68 13.50 -8.08
CA GLU A 89 10.01 14.04 -8.41
C GLU A 89 11.10 13.51 -7.47
N LYS A 90 10.75 13.26 -6.20
CA LYS A 90 11.66 12.84 -5.14
C LYS A 90 11.82 11.32 -5.05
N SER A 91 10.71 10.61 -5.26
CA SER A 91 10.65 9.15 -5.27
C SER A 91 9.77 8.74 -6.45
N PRO A 92 10.37 8.34 -7.58
CA PRO A 92 9.61 7.87 -8.73
C PRO A 92 8.77 6.67 -8.29
N HIS A 93 7.51 6.61 -8.73
CA HIS A 93 6.54 5.56 -8.40
C HIS A 93 5.89 5.64 -7.01
N ILE A 94 6.19 6.62 -6.15
CA ILE A 94 5.56 6.71 -4.82
C ILE A 94 4.04 6.94 -4.86
N SER A 95 3.52 7.53 -5.94
CA SER A 95 2.08 7.67 -6.19
C SER A 95 1.54 6.63 -7.19
N CYS A 96 2.35 5.66 -7.61
CA CYS A 96 1.95 4.60 -8.52
C CYS A 96 1.49 3.43 -7.66
N PHE A 97 0.16 3.29 -7.54
CA PHE A 97 -0.54 2.20 -6.86
C PHE A 97 -1.37 1.44 -7.91
#